data_AF-A0A444WAL2-F1
#
_entry.id   AF-A0A444WAL2-F1
#
_cell.length_a   1.000
_cell.length_b   1.000
_cell.length_c   1.000
_cell.angle_alpha   90.00
_cell.angle_beta   90.00
_cell.angle_gamma   90.00
#
_symmetry.space_group_name_H-M   'P 1'
#
loop_
_entity.id
_entity.type
_entity.pdbx_description
1 polymer ?
#
loop_
_entity_poly.entity_id
_entity_poly.type
_entity_poly.pdbx_seq_one_letter_code
_entity_poly.pdbx_strand_id
1 'polypeptide(L)'
;MTNFKRNPEARSYDNLIEALNDLKQLGYTEDLSLKGNCIACSNGIYNMLPDEFEIDGYFRLDEEDSSAESASIIYAISSKKYSVRGTLINSFSIYSDDITDAMISKLKFNS
;
A
#
# COMPACT_ATOMS: atom_id res chain seq x y z
N MET A 1 -15.02 -16.20 -19.64
CA MET A 1 -14.24 -15.13 -20.28
C MET A 1 -15.01 -13.84 -20.06
N THR A 2 -14.76 -13.12 -18.96
CA THR A 2 -15.58 -11.95 -18.60
C THR A 2 -14.80 -10.68 -18.88
N ASN A 3 -15.41 -9.85 -19.73
CA ASN A 3 -14.94 -8.62 -20.34
C ASN A 3 -14.38 -7.58 -19.35
N PHE A 4 -13.10 -7.22 -19.52
CA PHE A 4 -12.48 -6.05 -18.91
C PHE A 4 -12.61 -4.83 -19.83
N LYS A 5 -13.79 -4.20 -19.79
CA LYS A 5 -13.91 -2.76 -20.04
C LYS A 5 -14.52 -2.15 -18.79
N ARG A 6 -13.69 -1.74 -17.84
CA ARG A 6 -14.12 -0.83 -16.77
C ARG A 6 -13.03 0.20 -16.52
N ASN A 7 -13.48 1.44 -16.56
CA ASN A 7 -12.77 2.70 -16.34
C ASN A 7 -11.78 2.59 -15.15
N PRO A 8 -10.54 3.12 -15.24
CA PRO A 8 -9.54 3.05 -14.17
C PRO A 8 -9.77 4.05 -13.02
N GLU A 9 -10.85 4.82 -13.04
CA GLU A 9 -11.12 5.84 -12.03
C GLU A 9 -12.07 5.31 -10.94
N ALA A 10 -11.54 5.20 -9.72
CA ALA A 10 -12.21 4.89 -8.46
C ALA A 10 -12.88 3.50 -8.37
N ARG A 11 -12.06 2.44 -8.25
CA ARG A 11 -12.53 1.21 -7.59
C ARG A 11 -12.43 1.40 -6.08
N SER A 12 -13.58 1.52 -5.44
CA SER A 12 -13.71 1.25 -4.01
C SER A 12 -13.82 -0.26 -3.85
N TYR A 13 -13.03 -0.82 -2.94
CA TYR A 13 -13.12 -2.24 -2.60
C TYR A 13 -13.91 -2.37 -1.31
N ASP A 14 -14.90 -3.26 -1.30
CA ASP A 14 -15.72 -3.50 -0.10
C ASP A 14 -14.96 -4.32 0.94
N ASN A 15 -13.90 -5.01 0.54
CA ASN A 15 -13.09 -5.83 1.44
C ASN A 15 -11.61 -5.88 1.01
N LEU A 16 -10.74 -6.05 2.01
CA LEU A 16 -9.29 -6.16 1.86
C LEU A 16 -8.86 -7.27 0.90
N ILE A 17 -9.55 -8.41 0.94
CA ILE A 17 -9.20 -9.59 0.15
C ILE A 17 -9.34 -9.31 -1.35
N GLU A 18 -10.41 -8.61 -1.75
CA GLU A 18 -10.65 -8.24 -3.15
C GLU A 18 -9.59 -7.27 -3.67
N ALA A 19 -9.26 -6.23 -2.88
CA ALA A 19 -8.22 -5.26 -3.24
C ALA A 19 -6.86 -5.94 -3.44
N LEU A 20 -6.46 -6.82 -2.53
CA LEU A 20 -5.20 -7.56 -2.61
C LEU A 20 -5.19 -8.53 -3.80
N ASN A 21 -6.30 -9.21 -4.08
CA ASN A 21 -6.41 -10.12 -5.21
C ASN A 21 -6.30 -9.40 -6.55
N ASP A 22 -6.89 -8.21 -6.67
CA ASP A 22 -6.76 -7.37 -7.87
C ASP A 22 -5.31 -6.88 -8.04
N LEU A 23 -4.68 -6.37 -6.98
CA LEU A 23 -3.27 -5.97 -7.00
C LEU A 23 -2.33 -7.13 -7.37
N LYS A 24 -2.61 -8.33 -6.85
CA LYS A 24 -1.88 -9.54 -7.20
C LYS A 24 -2.03 -9.89 -8.69
N GLN A 25 -3.21 -9.74 -9.27
CA GLN A 25 -3.43 -9.91 -10.71
C GLN A 25 -2.70 -8.85 -11.55
N LEU A 26 -2.47 -7.66 -11.01
CA LEU A 26 -1.69 -6.59 -11.62
C LEU A 26 -0.17 -6.77 -11.44
N GLY A 27 0.27 -7.82 -10.73
CA GLY A 27 1.68 -8.17 -10.53
C GLY A 27 2.31 -7.60 -9.26
N TYR A 28 1.53 -7.02 -8.35
CA TYR A 28 2.01 -6.67 -7.00
C TYR A 28 1.90 -7.90 -6.11
N THR A 29 2.95 -8.72 -6.09
CA THR A 29 2.94 -10.03 -5.44
C THR A 29 3.66 -10.06 -4.11
N GLU A 30 4.54 -9.09 -3.87
CA GLU A 30 5.32 -9.03 -2.63
C GLU A 30 4.52 -8.36 -1.53
N ASP A 31 4.62 -8.93 -0.33
CA ASP A 31 4.07 -8.33 0.87
C ASP A 31 5.13 -7.41 1.50
N LEU A 32 4.74 -6.16 1.72
CA LEU A 32 5.60 -5.08 2.17
C LEU A 32 5.11 -4.58 3.54
N SER A 33 6.05 -4.37 4.45
CA SER A 33 5.79 -3.89 5.79
C SER A 33 6.60 -2.63 6.07
N LEU A 34 5.97 -1.66 6.76
CA LEU A 34 6.65 -0.46 7.21
C LEU A 34 7.59 -0.79 8.38
N LYS A 35 8.85 -0.35 8.29
CA LYS A 35 9.88 -0.49 9.34
C LYS A 35 10.57 0.83 9.60
N GLY A 36 9.95 1.66 10.42
CA GLY A 36 10.48 2.96 10.87
C GLY A 36 10.82 3.90 9.70
N ASN A 37 12.08 3.86 9.25
CA ASN A 37 12.59 4.70 8.16
C ASN A 37 12.54 4.07 6.76
N CYS A 38 12.08 2.83 6.61
CA CYS A 38 12.07 2.11 5.33
C CYS A 38 10.87 1.16 5.20
N ILE A 39 10.69 0.60 4.00
CA ILE A 39 9.76 -0.50 3.74
C ILE A 39 10.58 -1.78 3.55
N ALA A 40 10.21 -2.84 4.26
CA ALA A 40 10.84 -4.15 4.13
C ALA A 40 9.89 -5.12 3.45
N CYS A 41 10.43 -6.04 2.65
CA CYS A 41 9.64 -7.20 2.24
C CYS A 41 9.50 -8.19 3.40
N SER A 42 8.36 -8.85 3.50
CA SER A 42 8.07 -9.87 4.53
C SER A 42 9.07 -11.04 4.52
N ASN A 43 9.72 -11.31 3.38
CA ASN A 43 10.80 -12.32 3.27
C ASN A 43 12.18 -11.82 3.76
N GLY A 44 12.30 -10.54 4.13
CA GLY A 44 13.52 -9.93 4.65
C GLY A 44 14.65 -9.73 3.63
N ILE A 45 14.38 -9.89 2.32
CA ILE A 45 15.42 -9.86 1.29
C ILE A 45 15.93 -8.43 1.03
N TYR A 46 15.06 -7.42 1.08
CA TYR A 46 15.41 -6.03 0.83
C TYR A 46 14.63 -5.07 1.73
N ASN A 47 15.32 -3.97 2.08
CA ASN A 47 14.75 -2.79 2.72
C ASN A 47 14.89 -1.62 1.74
N MET A 48 13.81 -0.88 1.55
CA MET A 48 13.70 0.22 0.60
C MET A 48 13.48 1.52 1.37
N LEU A 49 14.42 2.44 1.28
CA LEU A 49 14.29 3.80 1.77
C LEU A 49 13.22 4.56 0.97
N PRO A 50 12.70 5.69 1.50
CA PRO A 50 11.66 6.49 0.82
C PRO A 50 11.99 6.80 -0.64
N ASP A 51 13.24 7.08 -0.98
CA ASP A 51 13.69 7.42 -2.33
C ASP A 51 13.91 6.21 -3.25
N GLU A 52 13.85 5.00 -2.71
CA GLU A 52 14.13 3.75 -3.44
C GLU A 52 12.88 3.05 -3.97
N PHE A 53 11.69 3.57 -3.66
CA PHE A 53 10.42 3.05 -4.16
C PHE A 53 9.48 4.15 -4.67
N GLU A 54 8.52 3.77 -5.50
CA GLU A 54 7.45 4.60 -6.04
C GLU A 54 6.11 4.06 -5.54
N ILE A 55 5.18 4.97 -5.20
CA ILE A 55 3.79 4.61 -4.91
C ILE A 55 3.05 4.68 -6.25
N ASP A 56 2.73 3.50 -6.80
CA ASP A 56 2.04 3.38 -8.08
C ASP A 56 0.54 3.69 -7.94
N GLY A 57 -0.02 3.51 -6.74
CA GLY A 57 -1.40 3.78 -6.42
C GLY A 57 -1.74 3.46 -4.97
N TYR A 58 -2.93 3.82 -4.54
CA TYR A 58 -3.42 3.49 -3.21
C TYR A 58 -4.94 3.31 -3.21
N PHE A 59 -5.42 2.55 -2.23
CA PHE A 59 -6.84 2.30 -1.99
C PHE A 59 -7.11 2.48 -0.50
N ARG A 60 -8.06 3.34 -0.17
CA ARG A 60 -8.57 3.48 1.19
C ARG A 60 -9.74 2.52 1.36
N LEU A 61 -9.66 1.71 2.40
CA LEU A 61 -10.72 0.86 2.88
C LEU A 61 -11.34 1.54 4.10
N ASP A 62 -12.56 2.02 3.93
CA ASP A 62 -13.39 2.43 5.05
C ASP A 62 -14.10 1.18 5.56
N GLU A 63 -13.81 0.77 6.79
CA GLU A 63 -14.56 -0.31 7.44
C GLU A 63 -16.01 0.17 7.67
N GLU A 64 -16.99 -0.73 7.54
CA GLU A 64 -18.43 -0.41 7.60
C GLU A 64 -18.84 0.35 8.88
N ASP A 65 -18.07 0.21 9.95
CA ASP A 65 -18.20 0.97 11.20
C ASP A 65 -17.47 2.33 11.14
N SER A 66 -17.87 3.19 10.20
CA SER A 66 -18.06 4.68 10.23
C SER A 66 -17.18 5.60 11.12
N SER A 67 -16.11 5.12 11.75
CA SER A 67 -15.13 5.91 12.48
C SER A 67 -13.95 6.13 11.57
N ALA A 68 -13.59 7.39 11.31
CA ALA A 68 -12.43 7.74 10.47
C ALA A 68 -11.09 7.17 11.01
N GLU A 69 -11.11 6.65 12.23
CA GLU A 69 -9.98 6.15 13.01
C GLU A 69 -9.58 4.71 12.64
N SER A 70 -10.48 3.92 12.04
CA SER A 70 -10.26 2.50 11.69
C SER A 70 -10.01 2.27 10.19
N ALA A 71 -9.91 3.33 9.39
CA ALA A 71 -9.62 3.19 7.96
C ALA A 71 -8.23 2.57 7.73
N SER A 72 -8.18 1.58 6.83
CA SER A 72 -6.94 0.97 6.37
C SER A 72 -6.61 1.44 4.97
N ILE A 73 -5.33 1.69 4.69
CA ILE A 73 -4.89 2.09 3.36
C ILE A 73 -3.94 1.05 2.80
N ILE A 74 -4.22 0.62 1.58
CA ILE A 74 -3.37 -0.28 0.81
C ILE A 74 -2.62 0.56 -0.21
N TYR A 75 -1.30 0.52 -0.19
CA TYR A 75 -0.45 1.11 -1.22
C TYR A 75 0.03 0.03 -2.17
N ALA A 76 -0.06 0.30 -3.46
CA ALA A 76 0.65 -0.42 -4.50
C ALA A 76 2.01 0.24 -4.70
N ILE A 77 3.09 -0.51 -4.49
CA ILE A 77 4.45 0.02 -4.46
C ILE A 77 5.31 -0.73 -5.47
N SER A 78 6.13 0.01 -6.21
CA SER A 78 7.16 -0.55 -7.07
C SER A 78 8.55 -0.01 -6.73
N SER A 79 9.59 -0.80 -6.99
CA SER A 79 10.96 -0.31 -6.98
C SER A 79 11.69 -0.79 -8.21
N LYS A 80 12.14 0.16 -9.02
CA LYS A 80 13.02 -0.09 -10.18
C LYS A 80 14.39 -0.61 -9.74
N LYS A 81 14.88 -0.16 -8.58
CA LYS A 81 16.18 -0.56 -8.03
C LYS A 81 16.21 -2.04 -7.67
N TYR A 82 15.16 -2.54 -7.01
CA TYR A 82 15.08 -3.93 -6.55
C TYR A 82 14.25 -4.82 -7.48
N SER A 83 13.69 -4.26 -8.56
CA SER A 83 12.78 -4.95 -9.49
C SER A 83 11.62 -5.65 -8.77
N VAL A 84 11.06 -5.00 -7.76
CA VAL A 84 9.96 -5.50 -6.91
C VAL A 84 8.68 -4.72 -7.18
N ARG A 85 7.54 -5.42 -7.09
CA ARG A 85 6.21 -4.84 -6.96
C ARG A 85 5.49 -5.52 -5.80
N GLY A 86 4.99 -4.72 -4.87
CA GLY A 86 4.33 -5.25 -3.68
C GLY A 86 3.25 -4.34 -3.13
N THR A 87 2.59 -4.84 -2.09
CA THR A 87 1.49 -4.16 -1.40
C THR A 87 1.89 -3.84 0.03
N LEU A 88 1.70 -2.58 0.45
CA LEU A 88 1.86 -2.16 1.84
C LEU A 88 0.48 -1.85 2.42
N ILE A 89 0.11 -2.52 3.50
CA ILE A 89 -1.11 -2.21 4.25
C ILE A 89 -0.73 -1.32 5.43
N ASN A 90 -1.32 -0.13 5.50
CA ASN A 90 -1.19 0.81 6.60
C ASN A 90 -2.57 1.03 7.25
N SER A 91 -2.85 0.29 8.32
CA SER A 91 -3.91 0.63 9.25
C SER A 91 -3.38 1.72 10.16
N PHE A 92 -3.93 2.94 10.11
CA PHE A 92 -3.45 4.13 10.84
C PHE A 92 -3.38 4.00 12.39
N SER A 93 -3.62 2.80 12.94
CA SER A 93 -3.55 2.48 14.36
C SER A 93 -2.14 2.51 14.97
N ILE A 94 -1.08 2.66 14.15
CA ILE A 94 0.31 2.60 14.61
C ILE A 94 1.19 3.68 13.97
N TYR A 95 0.92 4.95 14.30
CA TYR A 95 2.03 5.90 14.39
C TYR A 95 2.81 5.58 15.68
N SER A 96 3.54 4.46 15.68
CA SER A 96 4.59 4.26 16.67
C SER A 96 5.66 5.33 16.42
N ASP A 97 6.26 5.86 17.50
CA ASP A 97 7.27 6.93 17.50
C ASP A 97 8.52 6.68 16.62
N ASP A 98 8.57 5.56 15.90
CA ASP A 98 9.69 5.08 15.08
C ASP A 98 9.59 5.44 13.58
N ILE A 99 8.46 5.96 13.09
CA ILE A 99 8.33 6.32 11.66
C ILE A 99 8.97 7.69 11.39
N THR A 100 9.88 7.77 10.42
CA THR A 100 10.56 9.03 10.10
C THR A 100 9.64 10.01 9.36
N ASP A 101 9.88 11.31 9.52
CA ASP A 101 9.17 12.37 8.79
C ASP A 101 9.22 12.20 7.27
N ALA A 102 10.29 11.61 6.74
CA ALA A 102 10.42 11.32 5.31
C ALA A 102 9.43 10.25 4.86
N MET A 103 9.26 9.16 5.63
CA MET A 103 8.25 8.14 5.36
C MET A 103 6.85 8.68 5.59
N ILE A 104 6.64 9.45 6.67
CA ILE A 104 5.37 10.12 6.93
C ILE A 104 5.01 11.03 5.76
N SER A 105 5.94 11.84 5.25
CA SER A 105 5.68 12.76 4.13
C SER A 105 5.41 12.01 2.82
N LYS A 106 6.09 10.88 2.58
CA LYS A 106 5.86 10.07 1.37
C LYS A 106 4.55 9.30 1.41
N LEU A 107 4.09 8.89 2.61
CA LEU A 107 2.82 8.19 2.81
C LEU A 107 1.65 9.15 3.12
N LYS A 108 1.91 10.38 3.57
CA LYS A 108 0.88 11.39 3.81
C LYS A 108 0.27 11.77 2.47
N PHE A 109 -1.02 11.49 2.35
CA PHE A 109 -1.88 12.04 1.32
C PHE A 109 -1.79 13.56 1.36
N ASN A 110 -1.29 14.16 0.29
CA ASN A 110 -1.60 15.55 0.03
C ASN A 110 -3.03 15.55 -0.52
N SER A 111 -4.01 15.82 0.35
CA SER A 111 -5.38 16.15 -0.07
C SER A 111 -5.40 17.48 -0.82
#